data_AF-A0A7G1KS48-F1
#
_entry.id   AF-A0A7G1KS48-F1
#
_cell.length_a   1.000
_cell.length_b   1.000
_cell.length_c   1.000
_cell.angle_alpha   90.00
_cell.angle_beta   90.00
_cell.angle_gamma   90.00
#
_symmetry.space_group_name_H-M   'P 1'
#
loop_
_entity.id
_entity.type
_entity.pdbx_description
1 polymer ?
#
loop_
_entity_poly.entity_id
_entity_poly.type
_entity_poly.pdbx_seq_one_letter_code
_entity_poly.pdbx_strand_id
1 'polypeptide(L)' 'MLLGKVHVQLRFRHNGAVLDYRASRVAAANLATELVQHGVEVRVDEDVDDALADLPFAELWSS' A
#
# COMPACT_ATOMS: atom_id res chain seq x y z
N MET A 1 19.42 -6.34 2.95
CA MET A 1 18.13 -5.74 3.35
C MET A 1 17.72 -4.83 2.20
N LEU A 2 16.74 -5.23 1.38
CA LEU A 2 16.41 -4.51 0.15
C LEU A 2 15.65 -3.23 0.50
N LEU A 3 16.38 -2.11 0.51
CA LEU A 3 15.88 -0.74 0.69
C LEU A 3 15.15 -0.28 -0.58
N GLY A 4 13.96 -0.82 -0.83
CA GLY A 4 13.12 -0.45 -1.97
C GLY A 4 11.72 -0.07 -1.51
N LYS A 5 11.14 0.96 -2.14
CA LYS A 5 9.69 1.17 -2.10
C LYS A 5 9.02 0.07 -2.95
N VAL A 6 7.77 -0.22 -2.66
CA VAL A 6 6.89 -1.13 -3.42
C VAL A 6 5.62 -0.38 -3.80
N HIS A 7 4.98 -0.82 -4.86
CA HIS A 7 3.68 -0.33 -5.27
C HIS A 7 2.60 -1.03 -4.43
N VAL A 8 1.67 -0.24 -3.93
CA VAL A 8 0.56 -0.67 -3.09
C VAL A 8 -0.73 -0.15 -3.71
N GLN A 9 -1.59 -1.07 -4.15
CA GLN A 9 -2.92 -0.77 -4.64
C GLN A 9 -3.95 -1.12 -3.58
N LEU A 10 -4.79 -0.16 -3.22
CA LEU A 10 -5.91 -0.32 -2.29
C LEU A 10 -7.22 -0.31 -3.08
N ARG A 11 -8.01 -1.38 -2.96
CA ARG A 11 -9.30 -1.51 -3.63
C ARG A 11 -10.43 -1.64 -2.61
N PHE A 12 -11.31 -0.65 -2.61
CA PHE A 12 -12.48 -0.60 -1.74
C PHE A 12 -13.68 -1.30 -2.40
N ARG A 13 -14.48 -2.02 -1.60
CA ARG A 13 -15.67 -2.74 -2.11
C ARG A 13 -16.76 -1.79 -2.65
N HIS A 14 -17.74 -2.37 -3.36
CA HIS A 14 -18.98 -1.72 -3.82
C HIS A 14 -18.78 -0.49 -4.74
N ASN A 15 -18.11 -0.67 -5.89
CA ASN A 15 -17.76 0.43 -6.81
C ASN A 15 -16.92 1.53 -6.11
N GLY A 16 -16.17 1.15 -5.07
CA GLY A 16 -15.26 2.04 -4.37
C GLY A 16 -14.05 2.43 -5.21
N ALA A 17 -13.28 3.38 -4.70
CA ALA A 17 -12.06 3.84 -5.34
C ALA A 17 -11.00 2.73 -5.43
N VAL A 18 -10.12 2.87 -6.42
CA VAL A 18 -8.80 2.23 -6.45
C VAL A 18 -7.79 3.33 -6.20
N LEU A 19 -6.89 3.14 -5.24
CA LEU A 19 -5.83 4.08 -4.89
C LEU A 19 -4.49 3.39 -5.00
N ASP A 20 -3.56 4.00 -5.73
CA ASP A 20 -2.22 3.47 -5.97
C ASP A 20 -1.18 4.36 -5.28
N TYR A 21 -0.30 3.74 -4.50
CA TYR A 21 0.75 4.41 -3.74
C TYR A 21 2.08 3.67 -3.86
N ARG A 22 3.17 4.35 -3.51
CA ARG A 22 4.43 3.71 -3.16
C ARG A 22 4.67 3.78 -1.65
N ALA A 23 5.13 2.68 -1.07
CA ALA A 23 5.39 2.57 0.37
C ALA A 23 6.63 1.73 0.66
N SER A 24 7.14 1.77 1.89
CA SER A 24 8.13 0.78 2.31
C SER A 24 7.50 -0.62 2.36
N ARG A 25 8.31 -1.68 2.23
CA ARG A 25 7.81 -3.06 2.35
C ARG A 25 7.14 -3.35 3.69
N VAL A 26 7.66 -2.77 4.77
CA VAL A 26 7.09 -2.90 6.12
C VAL A 26 5.71 -2.26 6.17
N ALA A 27 5.58 -1.02 5.67
CA ALA A 27 4.30 -0.32 5.60
C ALA A 27 3.28 -1.06 4.74
N ALA A 28 3.70 -1.58 3.57
CA ALA A 28 2.83 -2.36 2.69
C ALA A 28 2.31 -3.65 3.37
N ALA A 29 3.17 -4.36 4.10
CA ALA A 29 2.78 -5.57 4.84
C ALA A 29 1.81 -5.26 5.99
N ASN A 30 2.09 -4.19 6.74
CA ASN A 30 1.24 -3.76 7.84
C ASN A 30 -0.14 -3.29 7.33
N LEU A 31 -0.19 -2.53 6.23
CA LEU A 31 -1.44 -2.17 5.56
C LEU A 31 -2.24 -3.38 5.11
N ALA A 32 -1.60 -4.34 4.43
CA ALA A 32 -2.28 -5.54 3.95
C ALA A 32 -2.90 -6.36 5.10
N THR A 33 -2.19 -6.42 6.23
CA THR A 33 -2.66 -7.12 7.44
C THR A 33 -3.86 -6.41 8.08
N GLU A 34 -3.80 -5.08 8.20
CA GLU A 34 -4.84 -4.30 8.88
C GLU A 34 -6.08 -4.06 8.01
N LEU A 35 -5.91 -3.83 6.72
CA LEU A 35 -7.02 -3.39 5.86
C LEU A 35 -7.90 -4.55 5.36
N VAL A 36 -7.38 -5.77 5.32
CA VAL A 36 -8.15 -6.95 4.89
C VAL A 36 -9.34 -7.24 5.82
N GLN A 37 -9.21 -6.99 7.13
CA GLN A 37 -10.31 -7.14 8.09
C GLN A 37 -11.43 -6.10 7.88
N HIS A 38 -11.13 -4.96 7.25
CA HIS A 38 -12.10 -3.94 6.87
C HIS A 38 -12.66 -4.15 5.46
N GLY A 39 -12.31 -5.26 4.82
CA GLY A 39 -12.80 -5.63 3.49
C GLY A 39 -12.16 -4.84 2.35
N VAL A 40 -11.07 -4.11 2.59
CA VAL A 40 -10.25 -3.47 1.56
C VAL A 40 -9.24 -4.49 1.06
N GLU A 41 -9.20 -4.69 -0.25
CA GLU A 41 -8.18 -5.54 -0.86
C GLU A 41 -6.90 -4.73 -1.07
N VAL A 42 -5.78 -5.30 -0.64
CA VAL A 42 -4.45 -4.70 -0.79
C VAL A 42 -3.62 -5.59 -1.70
N ARG A 43 -3.15 -5.03 -2.82
CA ARG A 43 -2.19 -5.68 -3.71
C ARG A 43 -0.84 -4.98 -3.59
N VAL A 44 0.23 -5.77 -3.53
CA VAL A 44 1.60 -5.28 -3.43
C VAL A 44 2.44 -5.91 -4.54
N ASP A 45 3.16 -5.09 -5.28
CA ASP A 45 4.12 -5.53 -6.30
C ASP A 45 5.32 -4.57 -6.43
N GLU A 46 6.26 -4.96 -7.29
CA GLU A 46 7.52 -4.24 -7.51
C GLU A 46 7.42 -3.18 -8.61
N ASP A 47 6.22 -2.96 -9.18
CA ASP A 47 6.01 -2.04 -10.30
C ASP A 47 5.92 -0.59 -9.81
N VAL A 48 7.04 -0.08 -9.32
CA VAL A 48 7.15 1.28 -8.77
C VAL A 48 7.58 2.24 -9.87
N ASP A 49 6.72 3.21 -10.16
CA ASP A 49 7.05 4.36 -10.99
C ASP A 49 7.13 5.67 -10.18
N ASP A 50 7.70 6.71 -10.81
CA ASP A 50 7.86 8.03 -10.19
C ASP A 50 6.54 8.82 -10.09
N ALA A 51 5.50 8.44 -10.83
CA ALA A 51 4.19 9.08 -10.81
C ALA A 51 3.33 8.62 -9.61
N LEU A 52 3.63 7.46 -9.03
CA LEU A 52 2.99 7.00 -7.80
C LEU A 52 3.27 7.96 -6.64
N ALA A 53 2.20 8.38 -5.97
CA ALA A 53 2.29 9.17 -4.76
C ALA A 53 2.83 8.32 -3.59
N ASP A 54 3.55 8.95 -2.68
CA ASP A 54 3.92 8.31 -1.43
C ASP A 54 2.67 8.01 -0.59
N LEU A 55 2.66 6.85 0.09
CA LEU A 55 1.59 6.51 1.02
C LEU A 55 1.44 7.63 2.09
N PRO A 56 0.24 8.19 2.26
CA PRO A 56 0.01 9.20 3.29
C PRO A 56 0.26 8.64 4.69
N PHE A 57 0.96 9.41 5.53
CA PHE A 57 1.26 9.04 6.91
C PHE A 57 1.96 7.67 7.05
N ALA A 58 2.87 7.35 6.12
CA ALA A 58 3.56 6.06 6.07
C ALA A 58 4.31 5.69 7.36
N GLU A 59 4.70 6.67 8.16
CA GLU A 59 5.32 6.50 9.47
C GLU A 59 4.44 5.71 10.45
N LEU A 60 3.10 5.83 10.35
CA LEU A 60 2.16 5.08 11.19
C LEU A 60 2.15 3.57 10.89
N TRP A 61 2.68 3.21 9.72
CA TRP A 61 2.71 1.83 9.22
C TRP A 61 4.12 1.25 9.22
N SER A 62 5.13 2.02 9.62
CA SER A 62 6.55 1.66 9.45
C SER A 62 7.19 0.95 10.66
N SER A 63 6.42 0.69 11.72
CA SER A 63 6.88 -0.01 12.94
C SER A 63 6.72 -1.52 12.87
#